data_AF-A0A924QZQ6-F1
#
_entry.id   AF-A0A924QZQ6-F1
#
_cell.length_a   1.000
_cell.length_b   1.000
_cell.length_c   1.000
_cell.angle_alpha   90.00
_cell.angle_beta   90.00
_cell.angle_gamma   90.00
#
_symmetry.space_group_name_H-M   'P 1'
#
loop_
_entity.id
_entity.type
_entity.pdbx_description
1 polymer ?
#
loop_
_entity_poly.entity_id
_entity_poly.type
_entity_poly.pdbx_seq_one_letter_code
_entity_poly.pdbx_strand_id
1 'polypeptide(L)' 'MPIPAACLVSCQIEEQVDMQLQDGQIVIKPVRRKLRDGWFVDAAAPSNAVLAQSAEEA' A
#
# COMPACT_ATOMS: atom_id res chain seq x y z
N MET A 1 -11.83 11.92 20.32
CA MET A 1 -10.47 11.36 20.49
C MET A 1 -10.02 10.87 19.13
N PRO A 2 -8.84 11.26 18.62
CA PRO A 2 -8.35 10.77 17.32
C PRO A 2 -7.96 9.29 17.41
N ILE A 3 -8.01 8.58 16.27
CA ILE A 3 -7.57 7.18 16.17
C ILE A 3 -6.05 7.12 16.37
N PRO A 4 -5.51 6.25 17.24
CA PRO A 4 -4.07 6.10 17.39
C PRO A 4 -3.39 5.67 16.09
N ALA A 5 -2.24 6.26 15.77
CA ALA A 5 -1.48 5.95 14.56
C ALA A 5 -1.13 4.46 14.44
N ALA A 6 -0.84 3.80 15.57
CA ALA A 6 -0.55 2.36 15.60
C ALA A 6 -1.71 1.50 15.08
N CYS A 7 -2.96 1.91 15.31
CA CYS A 7 -4.14 1.21 14.80
C CYS A 7 -4.28 1.39 13.28
N LEU A 8 -3.98 2.58 12.76
CA LEU A 8 -4.01 2.85 11.32
C LEU A 8 -2.99 1.98 10.57
N VAL A 9 -1.78 1.87 11.11
CA VAL A 9 -0.71 1.04 10.54
C VAL A 9 -1.09 -0.45 10.58
N SER A 10 -1.58 -0.92 11.73
CA SER A 10 -1.97 -2.35 11.90
C SER A 10 -3.11 -2.75 10.97
N CYS A 11 -4.07 -1.85 10.78
CA CYS A 11 -5.21 -2.06 9.88
C CYS A 11 -4.88 -1.75 8.41
N GLN A 12 -3.64 -1.34 8.08
CA GLN A 12 -3.25 -0.95 6.72
C GLN A 12 -4.19 0.12 6.12
N ILE A 13 -4.60 1.07 6.96
CA ILE A 13 -5.45 2.20 6.56
C ILE A 13 -4.53 3.30 6.02
N GLU A 14 -4.51 3.45 4.71
CA GLU A 14 -3.71 4.48 4.03
C GLU A 14 -4.50 5.78 3.88
N GLU A 15 -5.54 5.77 3.05
CA GLU A 15 -6.24 7.00 2.63
C GLU A 15 -7.76 6.82 2.59
N GLN A 16 -8.26 5.61 2.29
CA GLN A 16 -9.68 5.33 2.11
C GLN A 16 -10.13 4.18 3.00
N VAL A 17 -11.34 4.35 3.55
CA VAL A 17 -12.04 3.34 4.36
C VAL A 17 -13.49 3.24 3.92
N ASP A 18 -14.03 2.03 3.98
CA ASP A 18 -15.46 1.81 3.89
C ASP A 18 -16.07 1.97 5.28
N MET A 19 -17.17 2.71 5.36
CA MET A 19 -17.92 2.91 6.59
C MET A 19 -19.31 2.28 6.46
N GLN A 20 -19.69 1.46 7.43
CA GLN A 20 -21.00 0.79 7.47
C GLN A 20 -21.61 0.88 8.86
N LEU A 21 -22.93 1.06 8.95
CA LEU A 21 -23.66 0.97 10.20
C LEU A 21 -24.18 -0.47 10.37
N GLN A 22 -23.70 -1.18 11.39
CA GLN A 22 -24.10 -2.55 11.71
C GLN A 22 -24.45 -2.63 13.20
N ASP A 23 -25.66 -3.09 13.54
CA ASP A 23 -26.12 -3.27 14.93
C ASP A 23 -25.93 -2.02 15.82
N GLY A 24 -26.16 -0.84 15.24
CA GLY A 24 -25.98 0.45 15.93
C GLY A 24 -24.51 0.87 16.11
N GLN A 25 -23.56 0.14 15.53
CA GLN A 25 -22.13 0.45 15.56
C GLN A 25 -21.62 0.85 14.18
N ILE A 26 -20.74 1.85 14.13
CA ILE A 26 -20.05 2.24 12.91
C ILE A 26 -18.83 1.32 12.72
N VAL A 27 -18.90 0.44 11.74
CA VAL A 27 -17.82 -0.46 11.34
C VAL A 27 -17.02 0.21 10.24
N ILE A 28 -15.72 0.37 10.46
CA ILE A 28 -14.77 0.96 9.52
C ILE A 28 -13.85 -0.15 9.00
N LYS A 29 -13.79 -0.34 7.68
CA LYS A 29 -12.95 -1.36 7.03
C LYS A 29 -11.95 -0.70 6.08
N PRO A 30 -10.68 -1.15 6.04
CA PRO A 30 -9.71 -0.65 5.09
C PRO A 30 -10.14 -0.98 3.65
N VAL A 31 -10.08 0.00 2.76
CA VAL A 31 -10.26 -0.27 1.32
C VAL A 31 -8.96 -0.81 0.78
N ARG A 32 -8.95 -2.06 0.32
CA ARG A 32 -7.80 -2.59 -0.43
C ARG A 32 -7.80 -1.98 -1.81
N ARG A 33 -6.81 -1.12 -2.09
CA ARG A 33 -6.51 -0.68 -3.45
C ARG A 33 -6.15 -1.91 -4.28
N LYS A 34 -7.09 -2.36 -5.12
CA LYS A 34 -6.74 -3.30 -6.18
C LYS A 34 -5.91 -2.51 -7.19
N LEU A 35 -4.64 -2.86 -7.26
CA LEU A 35 -3.79 -2.42 -8.34
C LEU A 35 -4.42 -2.89 -9.64
N ARG A 36 -4.37 -2.04 -10.67
CA ARG A 36 -4.89 -2.40 -11.99
C ARG A 36 -4.21 -3.69 -12.44
N ASP A 37 -4.98 -4.60 -13.01
CA ASP A 37 -4.44 -5.84 -13.56
C ASP A 37 -3.28 -5.53 -14.51
N GLY A 38 -2.12 -6.13 -14.26
CA GLY A 38 -0.89 -5.90 -15.03
C GLY A 38 0.04 -4.78 -14.52
N TRP A 39 -0.26 -4.11 -13.39
CA TRP A 39 0.65 -3.10 -12.81
C TRP A 39 1.91 -3.71 -12.17
N PHE A 40 1.80 -4.94 -11.64
CA PHE A 40 2.93 -5.74 -11.16
C PHE A 40 3.05 -7.00 -12.02
N VAL A 41 3.59 -6.83 -13.22
CA VAL A 41 4.25 -7.93 -13.93
C VAL A 41 5.75 -7.76 -13.64
N ASP A 42 6.37 -8.80 -13.10
CA ASP A 42 7.79 -8.91 -12.75
C ASP A 42 8.29 -8.21 -11.45
N ALA A 43 8.01 -8.86 -10.32
CA ALA A 43 8.92 -8.84 -9.17
C ALA A 43 9.45 -10.26 -8.85
N ALA A 44 9.51 -11.13 -9.87
CA ALA A 44 10.13 -12.45 -9.79
C ALA A 44 11.50 -12.49 -10.51
N ALA A 45 12.07 -11.36 -10.88
CA ALA A 45 13.47 -11.26 -11.26
C ALA A 45 14.32 -11.03 -9.99
N PRO A 46 15.21 -11.96 -9.59
CA PRO A 46 16.12 -11.74 -8.48
C PRO A 46 17.03 -10.55 -8.78
N SER A 47 17.18 -9.70 -7.76
CA SER A 47 17.96 -8.48 -7.75
C SER A 47 19.39 -8.68 -8.24
N ASN A 48 19.73 -8.08 -9.38
CA ASN A 48 21.11 -7.78 -9.77
C ASN A 48 21.16 -6.57 -10.72
N ALA A 49 20.61 -5.44 -10.28
CA ALA A 49 20.72 -4.18 -11.01
C ALA A 49 20.92 -3.00 -10.04
N VAL A 50 21.99 -3.08 -9.23
CA VAL A 50 22.64 -1.90 -8.66
C VAL A 50 24.12 -2.05 -8.99
N LEU A 51 24.54 -1.45 -10.11
CA LEU A 51 25.87 -0.89 -10.40
C LEU A 51 26.01 -0.65 -11.91
N ALA A 52 25.61 0.54 -12.36
CA ALA A 52 26.12 1.15 -13.58
C ALA A 52 25.69 2.63 -13.61
N GLN A 53 26.19 3.42 -12.66
CA GLN A 53 26.39 4.85 -12.84
C GLN A 53 27.90 5.08 -12.67
N SER A 54 28.51 5.73 -13.68
CA SER A 54 29.92 6.14 -13.84
C SER A 54 30.74 5.37 -14.89
N ALA A 55 30.73 5.92 -16.10
CA ALA A 55 31.74 5.94 -17.19
C ALA A 55 30.92 6.12 -18.49
N GLU A 56 31.10 7.13 -19.35
CA GLU A 56 32.34 7.67 -19.89
C GLU A 56 32.04 8.98 -20.65
N GLU A 57 32.97 9.94 -20.58
CA GLU A 57 33.10 11.10 -21.47
C GLU A 57 33.56 10.66 -22.87
N ALA A 58 32.99 11.25 -23.93
CA ALA A 58 33.68 11.61 -25.17
C ALA A 58 32.89 12.68 -25.94
#